data_AF-A0A9N9PK56-F1
#
_entry.id   AF-A0A9N9PK56-F1
#
_cell.length_a   1.000
_cell.length_b   1.000
_cell.length_c   1.000
_cell.angle_alpha   90.00
_cell.angle_beta   90.00
_cell.angle_gamma   90.00
#
_symmetry.space_group_name_H-M   'P 1'
#
loop_
_entity.id
_entity.type
_entity.pdbx_description
1 polymer ?
#
loop_
_entity_poly.entity_id
_entity_poly.type
_entity_poly.pdbx_seq_one_letter_code
_entity_poly.pdbx_strand_id
1 'polypeptide(L)'
;KINETKEEEVNEINGKEDSLPVYFEQQYDWFNLQANRINRNTRKPLIVGVFQNQPLDEIIKIVDHLKLDLVQLHGEETLEMSRFIPLPVIKAFHIDESFSNPTLVSQPGYNALSLLDTK
;
A
#
# COMPACT_ATOMS: atom_id res chain seq x y z
N LYS A 1 34.26 -30.55 24.63
CA LYS A 1 34.75 -31.44 23.55
C LYS A 1 33.95 -32.74 23.62
N ILE A 2 32.82 -32.75 22.94
CA ILE A 2 32.15 -33.98 22.49
C ILE A 2 31.96 -33.69 21.01
N ASN A 3 32.74 -34.37 20.19
CA ASN A 3 32.74 -34.23 18.75
C ASN A 3 31.73 -35.26 18.22
N GLU A 4 30.69 -34.80 17.54
CA GLU A 4 29.89 -35.64 16.65
C GLU A 4 30.06 -35.11 15.23
N THR A 5 31.19 -35.51 14.63
CA THR A 5 31.38 -35.54 13.19
C THR A 5 31.13 -36.98 12.78
N LYS A 6 30.12 -37.22 11.95
CA LYS A 6 30.07 -38.36 11.04
C LYS A 6 29.72 -37.83 9.66
N GLU A 7 30.74 -37.82 8.82
CA GLU A 7 30.65 -37.83 7.37
C GLU A 7 30.18 -39.21 6.89
N GLU A 8 29.89 -39.25 5.58
CA GLU A 8 29.66 -40.41 4.69
C GLU A 8 28.20 -40.90 4.61
N GLU A 9 27.57 -41.08 3.44
CA GLU A 9 27.95 -40.92 2.03
C GLU A 9 26.68 -41.09 1.16
N VAL A 10 26.66 -40.36 0.04
CA VAL A 10 26.19 -40.77 -1.31
C VAL A 10 24.69 -41.12 -1.52
N ASN A 11 24.04 -40.36 -2.42
CA ASN A 11 23.57 -40.92 -3.70
C ASN A 11 23.10 -39.81 -4.66
N GLU A 12 23.85 -39.67 -5.75
CA GLU A 12 23.41 -39.03 -6.99
C GLU A 12 22.17 -39.75 -7.55
N ILE A 13 21.13 -39.00 -7.87
CA ILE A 13 20.11 -39.42 -8.84
C ILE A 13 20.01 -38.35 -9.92
N ASN A 14 20.65 -38.68 -11.03
CA ASN A 14 20.63 -37.98 -12.31
C ASN A 14 19.27 -38.24 -12.99
N GLY A 15 18.50 -37.20 -13.34
CA GLY A 15 17.19 -37.39 -13.98
C GLY A 15 16.41 -36.12 -14.31
N LYS A 16 16.70 -35.55 -15.48
CA LYS A 16 15.87 -34.62 -16.29
C LYS A 16 15.21 -33.44 -15.57
N GLU A 17 15.83 -32.27 -15.74
CA GLU A 17 15.23 -30.95 -15.56
C GLU A 17 14.06 -30.70 -16.55
N ASP A 18 12.90 -31.32 -16.31
CA ASP A 18 11.65 -30.74 -16.80
C ASP A 18 11.26 -29.62 -15.81
N SER A 19 12.02 -28.52 -15.89
CA SER A 19 11.69 -27.30 -15.17
C SER A 19 10.37 -26.76 -15.73
N LEU A 20 9.28 -27.03 -15.02
CA LEU A 20 8.06 -26.25 -15.17
C LEU A 20 8.46 -24.79 -15.02
N PRO A 21 8.10 -23.89 -15.96
CA PRO A 21 8.41 -22.48 -15.79
C PRO A 21 7.80 -22.07 -14.45
N VAL A 22 8.66 -21.61 -13.54
CA VAL A 22 8.20 -20.88 -12.36
C VAL A 22 7.49 -19.67 -12.92
N TYR A 23 6.17 -19.73 -13.01
CA TYR A 23 5.35 -18.56 -13.26
C TYR A 23 5.61 -17.67 -12.06
N PHE A 24 6.55 -16.73 -12.21
CA PHE A 24 6.52 -15.52 -11.42
C PHE A 24 5.19 -14.88 -11.76
N GLU A 25 4.13 -15.25 -11.04
CA GLU A 25 3.00 -14.35 -10.86
C GLU A 25 3.65 -13.06 -10.39
N GLN A 26 3.69 -12.07 -11.27
CA GLN A 26 4.01 -10.71 -10.86
C GLN A 26 2.95 -10.40 -9.82
N GLN A 27 3.30 -10.57 -8.56
CA GLN A 27 2.42 -10.30 -7.44
C GLN A 27 2.24 -8.79 -7.50
N TYR A 28 1.18 -8.35 -8.17
CA TYR A 28 0.83 -6.96 -8.27
C TYR A 28 0.45 -6.53 -6.86
N ASP A 29 1.45 -6.06 -6.13
CA ASP A 29 1.23 -5.46 -4.82
C ASP A 29 0.21 -4.34 -4.98
N TRP A 30 -0.71 -4.23 -4.02
CA TRP A 30 -1.81 -3.27 -4.06
C TRP A 30 -1.28 -1.87 -4.35
N PHE A 31 -0.11 -1.53 -3.77
CA PHE A 31 0.55 -0.24 -3.96
C PHE A 31 0.89 0.01 -5.43
N ASN A 32 1.49 -0.98 -6.12
CA ASN A 32 1.82 -0.88 -7.54
C ASN A 32 0.57 -0.73 -8.41
N LEU A 33 -0.54 -1.40 -8.06
CA LEU A 33 -1.81 -1.23 -8.77
C LEU A 33 -2.33 0.21 -8.66
N GLN A 34 -2.31 0.78 -7.45
CA GLN A 34 -2.78 2.14 -7.22
C GLN A 34 -1.85 3.19 -7.84
N ALA A 35 -0.54 3.02 -7.70
CA ALA A 35 0.47 3.88 -8.33
C ALA A 35 0.31 3.92 -9.86
N ASN A 36 0.15 2.74 -10.49
CA ASN A 36 -0.11 2.67 -11.93
C ASN A 36 -1.43 3.33 -12.31
N ARG A 37 -2.49 3.18 -11.52
CA ARG A 37 -3.79 3.83 -11.76
C ARG A 37 -3.67 5.35 -11.74
N ILE A 38 -2.93 5.90 -10.79
CA ILE A 38 -2.69 7.34 -10.62
C ILE A 38 -1.82 7.87 -11.76
N ASN A 39 -0.76 7.15 -12.12
CA ASN A 39 0.19 7.55 -13.18
C ASN A 39 -0.39 7.49 -14.60
N ARG A 40 -1.54 6.85 -14.83
CA ARG A 40 -2.18 6.80 -16.16
C ARG A 40 -2.59 8.18 -16.68
N ASN A 41 -2.79 9.17 -15.81
CA ASN A 41 -3.25 10.49 -16.21
C ASN A 41 -2.10 11.50 -16.24
N THR A 42 -1.25 11.42 -17.26
CA THR A 42 -0.06 12.28 -17.41
C THR A 42 -0.32 13.64 -18.07
N ARG A 43 -1.56 13.90 -18.52
CA ARG A 43 -1.89 15.09 -19.33
C ARG A 43 -2.16 16.35 -18.52
N LYS A 44 -2.39 16.22 -17.21
CA LYS A 44 -2.59 17.34 -16.28
C LYS A 44 -2.02 17.00 -14.90
N PRO A 45 -1.60 18.01 -14.11
CA PRO A 45 -1.35 17.82 -12.70
C PRO A 45 -2.62 17.29 -12.01
N LEU A 46 -2.44 16.36 -11.07
CA LEU A 46 -3.53 15.84 -10.26
C LEU A 46 -3.83 16.82 -9.13
N ILE A 47 -5.12 17.10 -8.92
CA ILE A 47 -5.57 17.99 -7.84
C ILE A 47 -5.94 17.14 -6.62
N VAL A 48 -5.29 17.42 -5.49
CA VAL A 48 -5.50 16.73 -4.22
C VAL A 48 -6.18 17.67 -3.24
N GLY A 49 -7.32 17.25 -2.69
CA GLY A 49 -7.93 17.93 -1.54
C GLY A 49 -7.35 17.39 -0.24
N VAL A 50 -6.79 18.25 0.60
CA VAL A 50 -6.25 17.88 1.91
C VAL A 50 -7.28 18.21 2.98
N PHE A 51 -7.69 17.21 3.75
CA PHE A 51 -8.68 17.34 4.80
C PHE A 51 -8.10 16.89 6.13
N GLN A 52 -8.47 17.61 7.19
CA GLN A 52 -8.08 17.31 8.55
C GLN A 52 -9.32 17.42 9.46
N ASN A 53 -9.69 16.28 10.05
CA ASN A 53 -10.83 16.08 10.95
C ASN A 53 -12.15 16.64 10.40
N GLN A 54 -12.34 16.56 9.07
CA GLN A 54 -13.57 17.03 8.43
C GLN A 54 -14.63 15.92 8.40
N PRO A 55 -15.93 16.24 8.54
CA PRO A 55 -16.99 15.25 8.43
C PRO A 55 -17.08 14.72 6.99
N LEU A 56 -17.43 13.44 6.85
CA LEU A 56 -17.49 12.74 5.56
C LEU A 56 -18.39 13.46 4.55
N ASP A 57 -19.54 13.95 5.00
CA ASP A 57 -20.51 14.64 4.15
C ASP A 57 -19.93 15.91 3.52
N GLU A 58 -19.06 16.62 4.24
CA GLU A 58 -18.41 17.83 3.75
C GLU A 58 -17.32 17.49 2.74
N ILE A 59 -16.51 16.48 3.03
CA ILE A 59 -15.50 15.97 2.09
C ILE A 59 -16.17 15.57 0.77
N ILE A 60 -17.26 14.80 0.82
CA ILE A 60 -17.99 14.36 -0.38
C ILE A 60 -18.53 15.56 -1.17
N LYS A 61 -19.11 16.56 -0.50
CA LYS A 61 -19.60 17.79 -1.16
C LYS A 61 -18.48 18.53 -1.88
N ILE A 62 -17.31 18.68 -1.24
CA ILE A 62 -16.16 19.38 -1.82
C ILE A 62 -15.58 18.60 -3.00
N VAL A 63 -15.45 17.28 -2.85
CA VAL A 63 -15.01 16.36 -3.90
C VAL A 63 -15.89 16.49 -5.15
N ASP A 64 -17.21 16.46 -4.97
CA ASP A 64 -18.15 16.57 -6.08
C ASP A 64 -18.16 17.97 -6.70
N HIS A 65 -18.06 19.02 -5.89
CA HIS A 65 -18.12 20.40 -6.37
C HIS A 65 -16.86 20.80 -7.15
N LEU A 66 -15.68 20.45 -6.63
CA LEU A 66 -14.39 20.84 -7.20
C LEU A 66 -13.82 19.83 -8.20
N LYS A 67 -14.44 18.66 -8.33
CA LYS A 67 -13.99 17.57 -9.21
C LYS A 67 -12.52 17.21 -8.97
N LEU A 68 -12.20 16.97 -7.69
CA LEU A 68 -10.86 16.59 -7.25
C LEU A 68 -10.44 15.25 -7.87
N ASP A 69 -9.13 15.05 -8.05
CA ASP A 69 -8.60 13.78 -8.56
C ASP A 69 -8.25 12.81 -7.42
N LEU A 70 -7.81 13.33 -6.26
CA LEU A 70 -7.49 12.56 -5.05
C LEU A 70 -7.91 13.29 -3.78
N VAL A 71 -7.97 12.53 -2.68
CA VAL A 71 -8.26 13.04 -1.33
C VAL A 71 -7.12 12.63 -0.39
N GLN A 72 -6.64 13.55 0.43
CA GLN A 72 -5.71 13.26 1.50
C GLN A 72 -6.39 13.44 2.87
N LEU A 73 -6.31 12.41 3.70
CA LEU A 73 -6.77 12.43 5.10
C LEU A 73 -5.57 12.56 6.03
N HIS A 74 -5.42 13.71 6.68
CA HIS A 74 -4.23 14.06 7.47
C HIS A 74 -4.45 14.08 8.99
N GLY A 75 -5.70 14.05 9.43
CA GLY A 75 -6.06 14.06 10.84
C GLY A 75 -6.14 12.67 11.47
N GLU A 76 -7.02 12.59 12.46
CA GLU A 76 -7.34 11.39 13.24
C GLU A 76 -8.50 10.60 12.61
N GLU A 77 -8.81 10.83 11.33
CA GLU A 77 -9.87 10.12 10.65
C GLU A 77 -9.61 8.61 10.64
N THR A 78 -10.66 7.83 10.88
CA THR A 78 -10.56 6.37 10.86
C THR A 78 -10.24 5.88 9.44
N LEU A 79 -9.47 4.79 9.35
CA LEU A 79 -9.18 4.16 8.07
C LEU A 79 -10.45 3.75 7.33
N GLU A 80 -11.50 3.32 8.04
CA GLU A 80 -12.78 2.91 7.45
C GLU A 80 -13.48 4.03 6.69
N MET A 81 -13.30 5.29 7.11
CA MET A 81 -13.88 6.46 6.45
C MET A 81 -13.48 6.57 4.98
N SER A 82 -12.24 6.17 4.65
CA SER A 82 -11.72 6.15 3.28
C SER A 82 -12.59 5.36 2.29
N ARG A 83 -13.28 4.30 2.78
CA ARG A 83 -14.06 3.39 1.95
C ARG A 83 -15.31 4.04 1.39
N PHE A 84 -15.77 5.13 2.02
CA PHE A 84 -16.94 5.89 1.60
C PHE A 84 -16.59 7.05 0.66
N ILE A 85 -15.28 7.30 0.45
CA ILE A 85 -14.81 8.35 -0.45
C ILE A 85 -14.66 7.73 -1.86
N PRO A 86 -15.31 8.30 -2.89
CA PRO A 86 -15.31 7.71 -4.24
C PRO A 86 -14.00 7.93 -5.02
N LEU A 87 -13.03 8.62 -4.42
CA LEU A 87 -11.72 8.94 -5.01
C LEU A 87 -10.60 8.17 -4.31
N PRO A 88 -9.46 7.96 -4.99
CA PRO A 88 -8.26 7.43 -4.34
C PRO A 88 -7.87 8.27 -3.12
N VAL A 89 -7.74 7.62 -1.97
CA VAL A 89 -7.38 8.26 -0.70
C VAL A 89 -5.89 8.10 -0.41
N ILE A 90 -5.23 9.20 -0.07
CA ILE A 90 -3.90 9.23 0.52
C ILE A 90 -4.09 9.33 2.04
N LYS A 91 -3.67 8.33 2.81
CA LYS A 91 -3.70 8.43 4.27
C LYS A 91 -2.35 8.94 4.76
N ALA A 92 -2.35 10.03 5.51
CA ALA A 92 -1.16 10.46 6.24
C ALA A 92 -1.05 9.69 7.56
N PHE A 93 0.13 9.14 7.79
CA PHE A 93 0.52 8.49 9.03
C PHE A 93 1.62 9.35 9.67
N HIS A 94 1.34 9.85 10.86
CA HIS A 94 2.30 10.57 11.69
C HIS A 94 3.24 9.55 12.32
N ILE A 95 4.52 9.61 11.94
CA ILE A 95 5.57 8.77 12.53
C ILE A 95 6.19 9.55 13.69
N ASP A 96 5.94 9.07 14.90
CA ASP A 96 6.59 9.52 16.14
C ASP A 96 7.06 8.30 16.96
N GLU A 97 7.64 8.54 18.14
CA GLU A 97 8.10 7.48 19.04
C GLU A 97 6.97 6.53 19.52
N SER A 98 5.71 6.97 19.39
CA SER A 98 4.51 6.19 19.76
C SER A 98 3.89 5.43 18.59
N PHE A 99 4.43 5.58 17.37
CA PHE A 99 3.95 4.89 16.18
C PHE A 99 4.15 3.38 16.31
N SER A 100 3.10 2.69 16.71
CA SER A 100 3.14 1.30 17.13
C SER A 100 2.68 0.30 16.07
N ASN A 101 2.06 0.75 14.98
CA ASN A 101 1.42 -0.14 14.01
C ASN A 101 1.86 0.14 12.55
N PRO A 102 3.04 -0.35 12.15
CA PRO A 102 3.53 -0.22 10.77
C PRO A 102 2.69 -1.01 9.76
N THR A 103 1.92 -2.02 10.19
CA THR A 103 1.09 -2.83 9.30
C THR A 103 -0.06 -2.03 8.68
N LEU A 104 -0.56 -0.99 9.37
CA LEU A 104 -1.61 -0.12 8.82
C LEU A 104 -1.13 0.66 7.58
N VAL A 105 0.17 0.95 7.48
CA VAL A 105 0.77 1.67 6.35
C VAL A 105 0.73 0.85 5.07
N SER A 106 0.86 -0.47 5.18
CA SER A 106 0.89 -1.39 4.04
C SER A 106 -0.43 -2.13 3.84
N GLN A 107 -1.48 -1.80 4.60
CA GLN A 107 -2.75 -2.51 4.55
C GLN A 107 -3.57 -2.14 3.31
N PRO A 108 -3.87 -3.11 2.42
CA PRO A 108 -4.73 -2.84 1.27
C PRO A 108 -6.16 -2.50 1.68
N GLY A 109 -6.85 -1.71 0.85
CA GLY A 109 -8.29 -1.50 0.94
C GLY A 109 -8.77 -0.33 1.81
N TYR A 110 -7.84 0.38 2.46
CA TYR A 110 -8.12 1.61 3.22
C TYR A 110 -7.45 2.86 2.63
N ASN A 111 -6.43 2.70 1.81
CA ASN A 111 -5.80 3.83 1.15
C ASN A 111 -5.21 3.38 -0.18
N ALA A 112 -5.12 4.33 -1.11
CA ALA A 112 -4.48 4.15 -2.40
C ALA A 112 -2.98 4.44 -2.33
N LEU A 113 -2.58 5.37 -1.46
CA LEU A 113 -1.18 5.67 -1.16
C LEU A 113 -1.05 5.98 0.34
N SER A 114 0.13 5.71 0.89
CA SER A 114 0.48 6.07 2.27
C SER A 114 1.43 7.27 2.23
N LEU A 115 1.10 8.32 2.98
CA LEU A 115 1.98 9.45 3.21
C LEU A 115 2.57 9.30 4.60
N LEU A 116 3.90 9.29 4.69
CA LEU A 116 4.62 9.20 5.96
C LEU A 116 5.09 10.61 6.31
N ASP A 117 4.55 11.16 7.39
CA ASP A 117 4.86 12.49 7.88
C ASP A 117 5.62 12.36 9.20
N THR A 118 6.78 13.00 9.32
CA THR A 118 7.54 13.03 10.57
C THR A 118 7.14 14.29 11.34
N LYS A 119 6.74 14.12 12.60
CA LYS A 119 6.30 15.22 13.46
C LYS A 119 7.47 15.96 14.11
#